data_AF-A0A0D0DLM4-F1
#
_entry.id   AF-A0A0D0DLM4-F1
#
_cell.length_a   1.000
_cell.length_b   1.000
_cell.length_c   1.000
_cell.angle_alpha   90.00
_cell.angle_beta   90.00
_cell.angle_gamma   90.00
#
_symmetry.space_group_name_H-M   'P 1'
#
loop_
_entity.id
_entity.type
_entity.pdbx_description
1 polymer ?
#
loop_
_entity_poly.entity_id
_entity_poly.type
_entity_poly.pdbx_seq_one_letter_code
_entity_poly.pdbx_strand_id
1 'polypeptide(L)'
;MRSIICLVSFTLLAGQALALTVDVGGTLGNITADDFLNVTDTYLLSDCQTQCNNATAMINTCGTSDQCLCGPSTVTAITSCQQCMFNDLVDQFAESTDPRAGSATALTAYATACSTSVDVTIPTTFIALEVAPNWDGPVGVHLSAPATALSVAAATLLGGGACVLLSNM
;
A
#
# COMPACT_ATOMS: atom_id res chain seq x y z
N MET A 1 -55.33 6.93 18.02
CA MET A 1 -54.14 7.53 17.37
C MET A 1 -52.90 7.37 18.25
N ARG A 2 -52.55 6.14 18.66
CA ARG A 2 -51.41 5.87 19.58
C ARG A 2 -50.51 4.72 19.09
N SER A 3 -50.91 3.99 18.06
CA SER A 3 -50.20 2.79 17.54
C SER A 3 -49.28 3.04 16.35
N ILE A 4 -49.25 4.24 15.77
CA ILE A 4 -48.49 4.50 14.53
C ILE A 4 -47.04 4.96 14.81
N ILE A 5 -46.73 5.38 16.03
CA ILE A 5 -45.42 5.97 16.36
C ILE A 5 -44.31 4.89 16.49
N CYS A 6 -44.64 3.65 16.85
CA CYS A 6 -43.61 2.61 17.05
C CYS A 6 -43.11 1.95 15.76
N LEU A 7 -43.81 2.10 14.63
CA LEU A 7 -43.44 1.46 13.36
C LEU A 7 -42.42 2.28 12.54
N VAL A 8 -42.26 3.58 12.84
CA VAL A 8 -41.31 4.46 12.15
C VAL A 8 -39.90 4.35 12.74
N SER A 9 -39.76 3.88 13.99
CA SER A 9 -38.45 3.75 14.65
C SER A 9 -37.63 2.55 14.18
N PHE A 10 -38.26 1.53 13.57
CA PHE A 10 -37.56 0.34 13.08
C PHE A 10 -36.98 0.49 11.66
N THR A 11 -37.47 1.44 10.85
CA THR A 11 -36.94 1.69 9.50
C THR A 11 -35.76 2.65 9.47
N LEU A 12 -35.50 3.39 10.55
CA LEU A 12 -34.33 4.28 10.68
C LEU A 12 -33.07 3.57 11.21
N LEU A 13 -33.18 2.32 11.70
CA LEU A 13 -32.03 1.55 12.19
C LEU A 13 -31.41 0.61 11.13
N ALA A 14 -32.09 0.39 10.00
CA ALA A 14 -31.57 -0.40 8.88
C ALA A 14 -30.71 0.42 7.89
N GLY A 15 -30.61 1.74 8.11
CA GLY A 15 -29.74 2.65 7.38
C GLY A 15 -28.39 2.86 8.06
N GLN A 16 -27.90 1.93 8.88
CA GLN A 16 -26.49 1.92 9.22
C GLN A 16 -25.74 1.63 7.93
N ALA A 17 -25.11 2.69 7.40
CA ALA A 17 -24.32 2.69 6.20
C ALA A 17 -23.48 1.40 6.12
N LEU A 18 -23.70 0.62 5.05
CA LEU A 18 -22.68 -0.28 4.54
C LEU A 18 -21.56 0.62 4.02
N ALA A 19 -20.75 1.13 4.96
CA ALA A 19 -19.50 1.77 4.66
C ALA A 19 -18.45 0.67 4.77
N LEU A 20 -17.79 0.36 3.66
CA LEU A 20 -16.71 -0.61 3.58
C LEU A 20 -15.78 -0.45 4.79
N THR A 21 -15.74 -1.50 5.61
CA THR A 21 -14.90 -1.55 6.80
C THR A 21 -13.64 -2.34 6.47
N VAL A 22 -12.49 -1.70 6.59
CA VAL A 22 -11.19 -2.27 6.26
C VAL A 22 -10.43 -2.53 7.55
N ASP A 23 -10.03 -3.78 7.79
CA ASP A 23 -9.18 -4.14 8.93
C ASP A 23 -7.70 -4.00 8.55
N VAL A 24 -7.09 -2.87 8.90
CA VAL A 24 -5.67 -2.61 8.62
C VAL A 24 -4.76 -3.27 9.68
N GLY A 25 -5.34 -3.87 10.72
CA GLY A 25 -4.62 -4.46 11.84
C GLY A 25 -3.91 -3.41 12.72
N GLY A 26 -3.10 -3.90 13.66
CA GLY A 26 -2.35 -3.03 14.59
C GLY A 26 -3.25 -2.26 15.57
N THR A 27 -2.87 -1.02 15.88
CA THR A 27 -3.60 -0.14 16.82
C THR A 27 -4.79 0.58 16.20
N LEU A 28 -4.89 0.62 14.86
CA LEU A 28 -5.99 1.29 14.15
C LEU A 28 -7.23 0.39 14.02
N GLY A 29 -7.04 -0.91 13.85
CA GLY A 29 -8.13 -1.88 13.71
C GLY A 29 -9.00 -1.59 12.47
N ASN A 30 -10.32 -1.59 12.68
CA ASN A 30 -11.31 -1.38 11.63
C ASN A 30 -11.48 0.10 11.31
N ILE A 31 -11.21 0.48 10.06
CA ILE A 31 -11.37 1.85 9.55
C ILE A 31 -12.37 1.90 8.40
N THR A 32 -12.92 3.07 8.14
CA THR A 32 -13.79 3.32 6.99
C THR A 32 -12.98 3.54 5.72
N ALA A 33 -13.62 3.44 4.54
CA ALA A 33 -12.99 3.78 3.27
C ALA A 33 -12.51 5.25 3.22
N ASP A 34 -13.24 6.19 3.82
CA ASP A 34 -12.85 7.60 3.91
C ASP A 34 -11.59 7.79 4.78
N ASP A 35 -11.48 7.03 5.86
CA ASP A 35 -10.33 7.05 6.75
C ASP A 35 -9.11 6.30 6.17
N PHE A 36 -9.30 5.50 5.12
CA PHE A 36 -8.22 4.71 4.52
C PHE A 36 -7.07 5.57 3.98
N LEU A 37 -7.40 6.73 3.40
CA LEU A 37 -6.42 7.67 2.85
C LEU A 37 -6.11 8.85 3.78
N ASN A 38 -6.72 8.89 4.97
CA ASN A 38 -6.55 9.97 5.93
C ASN A 38 -5.28 9.76 6.77
N VAL A 39 -4.12 9.89 6.12
CA VAL A 39 -2.79 9.71 6.72
C VAL A 39 -2.42 10.96 7.53
N THR A 40 -1.79 10.78 8.70
CA THR A 40 -1.42 11.91 9.59
C THR A 40 -0.20 12.71 9.11
N ASP A 41 0.58 12.14 8.21
CA ASP A 41 1.79 12.75 7.68
C ASP A 41 1.46 13.80 6.60
N THR A 42 1.66 15.07 6.95
CA THR A 42 1.38 16.20 6.07
C THR A 42 2.35 16.32 4.90
N TYR A 43 3.56 15.77 5.00
CA TYR A 43 4.54 15.82 3.92
C TYR A 43 4.15 14.85 2.81
N LEU A 44 3.82 13.61 3.18
CA LEU A 44 3.29 12.61 2.25
C LEU A 44 2.03 13.09 1.54
N LEU A 45 1.11 13.74 2.26
CA LEU A 45 -0.10 14.31 1.67
C LEU A 45 0.17 15.49 0.74
N SER A 46 1.24 16.24 0.95
CA SER A 46 1.66 17.33 0.07
C SER A 46 2.27 16.79 -1.22
N ASP A 47 3.21 15.86 -1.11
CA ASP A 47 3.99 15.35 -2.24
C ASP A 47 3.15 14.41 -3.12
N CYS A 48 2.20 13.69 -2.52
CA CYS A 48 1.27 12.80 -3.21
C CYS A 48 -0.13 13.38 -3.39
N GLN A 49 -0.29 14.70 -3.21
CA GLN A 49 -1.57 15.37 -3.22
C GLN A 49 -2.41 15.08 -4.46
N THR A 50 -1.79 15.04 -5.65
CA THR A 50 -2.52 14.86 -6.91
C THR A 50 -3.20 13.50 -6.98
N GLN A 51 -2.46 12.44 -6.65
CA GLN A 51 -2.92 11.06 -6.68
C GLN A 51 -3.93 10.81 -5.57
N CYS A 52 -3.64 11.32 -4.37
CA CYS A 52 -4.51 11.13 -3.20
C CYS A 52 -5.79 11.96 -3.28
N ASN A 53 -5.78 13.17 -3.85
CA ASN A 53 -7.00 13.93 -4.11
C ASN A 53 -7.90 13.23 -5.13
N ASN A 54 -7.33 12.63 -6.18
CA ASN A 54 -8.09 11.84 -7.14
C ASN A 54 -8.75 10.63 -6.44
N ALA A 55 -7.97 9.88 -5.67
CA ALA A 55 -8.50 8.73 -4.93
C ALA A 55 -9.59 9.12 -3.92
N THR A 56 -9.39 10.18 -3.14
CA THR A 56 -10.39 10.72 -2.21
C THR A 56 -11.63 11.22 -2.95
N ALA A 57 -11.50 11.84 -4.12
CA ALA A 57 -12.64 12.24 -4.93
C ALA A 57 -13.44 11.02 -5.44
N MET A 58 -12.76 9.93 -5.83
CA MET A 58 -13.40 8.68 -6.24
C MET A 58 -14.15 8.03 -5.06
N ILE A 59 -13.55 7.97 -3.87
CA ILE A 59 -14.19 7.46 -2.65
C ILE A 59 -15.43 8.29 -2.31
N ASN A 60 -15.30 9.63 -2.27
CA ASN A 60 -16.43 10.53 -2.00
C ASN A 60 -17.56 10.40 -3.04
N THR A 61 -17.21 10.17 -4.32
CA THR A 61 -18.19 9.97 -5.38
C THR A 61 -18.96 8.65 -5.19
N CYS A 62 -18.29 7.62 -4.67
CA CYS A 62 -18.91 6.35 -4.34
C CYS A 62 -19.79 6.40 -3.08
N GLY A 63 -19.49 7.32 -2.15
CA GLY A 63 -20.21 7.45 -0.88
C GLY A 63 -20.23 6.12 -0.12
N THR A 64 -21.42 5.65 0.27
CA THR A 64 -21.61 4.38 1.01
C THR A 64 -21.89 3.18 0.10
N SER A 65 -21.46 3.22 -1.16
CA SER A 65 -21.67 2.13 -2.10
C SER A 65 -20.44 1.24 -2.17
N ASP A 66 -20.44 0.14 -1.43
CA ASP A 66 -19.34 -0.84 -1.42
C ASP A 66 -19.03 -1.37 -2.83
N GLN A 67 -20.04 -1.52 -3.70
CA GLN A 67 -19.84 -1.94 -5.09
C GLN A 67 -19.01 -0.91 -5.89
N CYS A 68 -19.19 0.38 -5.61
CA CYS A 68 -18.45 1.47 -6.25
C CYS A 68 -17.05 1.61 -5.64
N LEU A 69 -16.94 1.51 -4.31
CA LEU A 69 -15.66 1.55 -3.60
C LEU A 69 -14.73 0.41 -4.06
N CYS A 70 -15.29 -0.79 -4.24
CA CYS A 70 -14.58 -1.95 -4.76
C CYS A 70 -14.47 -2.00 -6.29
N GLY A 71 -14.89 -0.94 -6.98
CA GLY A 71 -14.78 -0.83 -8.43
C GLY A 71 -13.32 -0.65 -8.89
N PRO A 72 -12.96 -1.15 -10.07
CA PRO A 72 -11.57 -1.13 -10.55
C PRO A 72 -11.01 0.29 -10.67
N SER A 73 -11.85 1.28 -11.00
CA SER A 73 -11.45 2.69 -11.08
C SER A 73 -11.04 3.26 -9.71
N THR A 74 -11.82 2.95 -8.67
CA THR A 74 -11.58 3.43 -7.31
C THR A 74 -10.35 2.75 -6.72
N VAL A 75 -10.26 1.43 -6.86
CA VAL A 75 -9.09 0.65 -6.42
C VAL A 75 -7.82 1.14 -7.11
N THR A 76 -7.85 1.37 -8.42
CA THR A 76 -6.68 1.88 -9.16
C THR A 76 -6.24 3.26 -8.66
N ALA A 77 -7.21 4.15 -8.37
CA ALA A 77 -6.90 5.47 -7.82
C ALA A 77 -6.28 5.36 -6.42
N ILE A 78 -6.84 4.52 -5.54
CA ILE A 78 -6.31 4.25 -4.20
C ILE A 78 -4.89 3.69 -4.28
N THR A 79 -4.65 2.67 -5.11
CA THR A 79 -3.32 2.09 -5.30
C THR A 79 -2.34 3.12 -5.86
N SER A 80 -2.75 4.01 -6.77
CA SER A 80 -1.88 5.08 -7.28
C SER A 80 -1.46 6.08 -6.19
N CYS A 81 -2.36 6.45 -5.28
CA CYS A 81 -2.03 7.26 -4.11
C CYS A 81 -1.05 6.53 -3.19
N GLN A 82 -1.31 5.25 -2.91
CA GLN A 82 -0.42 4.40 -2.10
C GLN A 82 0.96 4.21 -2.72
N GLN A 83 1.04 4.06 -4.05
CA GLN A 83 2.31 3.97 -4.78
C GLN A 83 3.12 5.25 -4.66
N CYS A 84 2.46 6.41 -4.75
CA CYS A 84 3.16 7.67 -4.54
C CYS A 84 3.72 7.75 -3.13
N MET A 85 2.91 7.45 -2.10
CA MET A 85 3.36 7.50 -0.70
C MET A 85 4.51 6.52 -0.44
N PHE A 86 4.44 5.33 -1.03
CA PHE A 86 5.53 4.35 -0.94
C PHE A 86 6.82 4.87 -1.59
N ASN A 87 6.74 5.44 -2.80
CA ASN A 87 7.89 5.99 -3.49
C ASN A 87 8.53 7.15 -2.70
N ASP A 88 7.71 8.04 -2.15
CA ASP A 88 8.18 9.17 -1.36
C ASP A 88 8.88 8.74 -0.07
N LEU A 89 8.31 7.77 0.67
CA LEU A 89 8.96 7.17 1.84
C LEU A 89 10.32 6.56 1.50
N VAL A 90 10.42 5.88 0.34
CA VAL A 90 11.68 5.30 -0.13
C VAL A 90 12.69 6.38 -0.50
N ASP A 91 12.28 7.41 -1.24
CA ASP A 91 13.16 8.51 -1.65
C ASP A 91 13.70 9.30 -0.44
N GLN A 92 12.91 9.40 0.63
CA GLN A 92 13.29 10.05 1.89
C GLN A 92 14.05 9.13 2.86
N PHE A 93 14.18 7.83 2.55
CA PHE A 93 14.68 6.82 3.50
C PHE A 93 13.97 6.88 4.86
N ALA A 94 12.66 7.11 4.84
CA ALA A 94 11.84 7.32 6.02
C ALA A 94 10.86 6.16 6.23
N GLU A 95 10.55 5.89 7.48
CA GLU A 95 9.44 5.01 7.87
C GLU A 95 8.26 5.89 8.29
N SER A 96 7.06 5.57 7.80
CA SER A 96 5.85 6.19 8.33
C SER A 96 5.44 5.53 9.64
N THR A 97 5.03 6.36 10.60
CA THR A 97 4.38 5.86 11.84
C THR A 97 2.93 5.44 11.62
N ASP A 98 2.35 5.81 10.47
CA ASP A 98 1.00 5.42 10.09
C ASP A 98 1.04 4.15 9.25
N PRO A 99 0.44 3.03 9.71
CA PRO A 99 0.46 1.75 8.99
C PRO A 99 -0.34 1.77 7.67
N ARG A 100 -1.06 2.86 7.37
CA ARG A 100 -1.80 3.05 6.12
C ARG A 100 -0.96 3.65 5.00
N ALA A 101 0.15 4.32 5.31
CA ALA A 101 0.94 5.06 4.34
C ALA A 101 1.85 4.13 3.52
N GLY A 102 1.62 4.05 2.20
CA GLY A 102 2.44 3.25 1.29
C GLY A 102 2.41 1.74 1.58
N SER A 103 1.30 1.23 2.11
CA SER A 103 1.24 -0.11 2.72
C SER A 103 0.55 -1.14 1.82
N ALA A 104 1.34 -2.11 1.33
CA ALA A 104 0.80 -3.26 0.58
C ALA A 104 -0.14 -4.13 1.43
N THR A 105 0.12 -4.20 2.73
CA THR A 105 -0.75 -4.92 3.68
C THR A 105 -2.10 -4.20 3.82
N ALA A 106 -2.11 -2.86 3.89
CA ALA A 106 -3.36 -2.09 3.92
C ALA A 106 -4.17 -2.27 2.62
N LEU A 107 -3.51 -2.30 1.45
CA LEU A 107 -4.19 -2.59 0.17
C LEU A 107 -4.76 -4.03 0.11
N THR A 108 -4.06 -5.00 0.71
CA THR A 108 -4.55 -6.39 0.81
C THR A 108 -5.76 -6.48 1.74
N ALA A 109 -5.76 -5.73 2.85
CA ALA A 109 -6.92 -5.60 3.73
C ALA A 109 -8.11 -4.97 3.00
N TYR A 110 -7.88 -3.93 2.20
CA TYR A 110 -8.92 -3.31 1.38
C TYR A 110 -9.54 -4.31 0.40
N ALA A 111 -8.71 -5.11 -0.29
CA ALA A 111 -9.20 -6.15 -1.19
C ALA A 111 -9.99 -7.24 -0.46
N THR A 112 -9.56 -7.62 0.74
CA THR A 112 -10.27 -8.59 1.59
C THR A 112 -11.64 -8.04 2.02
N ALA A 113 -11.69 -6.76 2.41
CA ALA A 113 -12.95 -6.09 2.74
C ALA A 113 -13.91 -6.10 1.54
N CYS A 114 -13.42 -5.83 0.33
CA CYS A 114 -14.23 -5.90 -0.88
C CYS A 114 -14.79 -7.29 -1.19
N SER A 115 -14.00 -8.33 -0.99
CA SER A 115 -14.48 -9.71 -1.14
C SER A 115 -15.52 -10.07 -0.08
N THR A 116 -15.43 -9.49 1.13
CA THR A 116 -16.33 -9.79 2.24
C THR A 116 -17.65 -9.03 2.14
N SER A 117 -17.62 -7.75 1.73
CA SER A 117 -18.79 -6.89 1.68
C SER A 117 -19.66 -7.10 0.43
N VAL A 118 -19.04 -7.28 -0.74
CA VAL A 118 -19.73 -7.30 -2.05
C VAL A 118 -19.33 -8.47 -2.95
N ASP A 119 -18.60 -9.45 -2.44
CA ASP A 119 -18.13 -10.62 -3.20
C ASP A 119 -17.32 -10.25 -4.46
N VAL A 120 -16.61 -9.11 -4.40
CA VAL A 120 -15.73 -8.65 -5.48
C VAL A 120 -14.30 -9.06 -5.17
N THR A 121 -13.75 -9.94 -6.00
CA THR A 121 -12.33 -10.30 -5.94
C THR A 121 -11.51 -9.30 -6.74
N ILE A 122 -10.72 -8.48 -6.04
CA ILE A 122 -9.76 -7.57 -6.67
C ILE A 122 -8.50 -8.37 -7.04
N PRO A 123 -8.07 -8.39 -8.31
CA PRO A 123 -6.85 -9.08 -8.70
C PRO A 123 -5.63 -8.46 -8.01
N THR A 124 -4.67 -9.29 -7.63
CA THR A 124 -3.45 -8.85 -6.92
C THR A 124 -2.64 -7.84 -7.72
N THR A 125 -2.73 -7.85 -9.05
CA THR A 125 -2.07 -6.88 -9.93
C THR A 125 -2.57 -5.44 -9.75
N PHE A 126 -3.77 -5.23 -9.18
CA PHE A 126 -4.32 -3.89 -8.91
C PHE A 126 -3.93 -3.34 -7.54
N ILE A 127 -3.40 -4.19 -6.64
CA ILE A 127 -3.07 -3.84 -5.25
C ILE A 127 -1.60 -4.09 -4.92
N ALA A 128 -0.83 -4.58 -5.89
CA ALA A 128 0.61 -4.72 -5.77
C ALA A 128 1.27 -3.35 -5.94
N LEU A 129 2.04 -2.94 -4.94
CA LEU A 129 2.94 -1.81 -5.05
C LEU A 129 4.18 -2.25 -5.83
N GLU A 130 4.57 -1.47 -6.81
CA GLU A 130 5.80 -1.66 -7.54
C GLU A 130 6.99 -1.13 -6.73
N VAL A 131 8.16 -1.71 -6.99
CA VAL A 131 9.42 -1.24 -6.42
C VAL A 131 9.67 0.19 -6.90
N ALA A 132 9.96 1.10 -5.96
CA ALA A 132 10.28 2.48 -6.31
C ALA A 132 11.51 2.53 -7.24
N PRO A 133 11.52 3.39 -8.26
CA PRO A 133 12.56 3.38 -9.31
C PRO A 133 13.98 3.64 -8.79
N ASN A 134 14.11 4.26 -7.62
CA ASN A 134 15.39 4.57 -6.97
C ASN A 134 15.76 3.58 -5.85
N TRP A 135 14.96 2.53 -5.63
CA TRP A 135 15.22 1.58 -4.55
C TRP A 135 16.27 0.55 -4.97
N ASP A 136 17.44 0.60 -4.35
CA ASP A 136 18.57 -0.30 -4.64
C ASP A 136 18.54 -1.60 -3.79
N GLY A 137 17.36 -1.93 -3.24
CA GLY A 137 17.11 -3.12 -2.45
C GLY A 137 17.63 -3.06 -1.00
N PRO A 138 17.33 -4.08 -0.18
CA PRO A 138 17.75 -4.14 1.22
C PRO A 138 19.26 -4.40 1.39
N VAL A 139 19.92 -4.84 0.32
CA VAL A 139 21.34 -5.14 0.27
C VAL A 139 21.98 -4.24 -0.76
N GLY A 140 22.04 -2.93 -0.51
CA GLY A 140 22.67 -1.87 -1.33
C GLY A 140 24.16 -2.11 -1.65
N VAL A 141 24.39 -3.26 -2.28
CA VAL A 141 25.53 -4.06 -2.68
C VAL A 141 26.32 -3.57 -3.87
N HIS A 142 26.11 -2.34 -4.32
CA HIS A 142 26.77 -1.84 -5.52
C HIS A 142 28.12 -1.29 -5.11
N LEU A 143 29.15 -2.14 -5.16
CA LEU A 143 30.50 -1.64 -5.24
C LEU A 143 30.55 -0.72 -6.46
N SER A 144 31.01 0.52 -6.29
CA SER A 144 31.27 1.42 -7.42
C SER A 144 32.11 0.69 -8.46
N ALA A 145 31.96 1.02 -9.75
CA ALA A 145 32.73 0.37 -10.83
C ALA A 145 34.23 0.16 -10.49
N PRO A 146 34.97 1.14 -9.91
CA PRO A 146 36.36 0.91 -9.49
C PRO A 146 36.49 -0.07 -8.32
N ALA A 147 35.59 -0.03 -7.35
CA ALA A 147 35.62 -0.95 -6.21
C ALA A 147 35.28 -2.40 -6.63
N THR A 148 34.37 -2.58 -7.59
CA THR A 148 34.07 -3.88 -8.21
C THR A 148 35.27 -4.42 -8.96
N ALA A 149 35.97 -3.58 -9.72
CA ALA A 149 37.17 -4.00 -10.44
C ALA A 149 38.26 -4.50 -9.48
N LEU A 150 38.46 -3.79 -8.35
CA LEU A 150 39.44 -4.17 -7.34
C LEU A 150 39.06 -5.48 -6.63
N SER A 151 37.80 -5.67 -6.27
CA SER A 151 37.36 -6.91 -5.59
C SER A 151 37.48 -8.13 -6.51
N VAL A 152 37.13 -8.00 -7.79
CA VAL A 152 37.30 -9.07 -8.79
C VAL A 152 38.78 -9.38 -9.02
N ALA A 153 39.64 -8.36 -9.12
CA ALA A 153 41.08 -8.56 -9.28
C ALA A 153 41.69 -9.31 -8.08
N ALA A 154 41.33 -8.90 -6.85
CA ALA A 154 41.79 -9.56 -5.64
C ALA A 154 41.30 -11.01 -5.56
N ALA A 155 40.02 -11.26 -5.86
CA ALA A 155 39.45 -12.61 -5.89
C ALA A 155 40.13 -13.50 -6.94
N THR A 156 40.45 -12.95 -8.11
CA THR A 156 41.13 -13.69 -9.19
C THR A 156 42.57 -14.03 -8.82
N LEU A 157 43.30 -13.11 -8.17
CA LEU A 157 44.67 -13.36 -7.72
C LEU A 157 44.71 -14.42 -6.61
N LEU A 158 43.81 -14.33 -5.64
CA LEU A 158 43.74 -15.29 -4.54
C LEU A 158 43.25 -16.67 -5.01
N GLY A 159 42.20 -16.71 -5.83
CA GLY A 159 41.65 -17.95 -6.40
C GLY A 159 42.62 -18.61 -7.37
N GLY A 160 43.26 -17.83 -8.25
CA GLY A 160 44.29 -18.30 -9.17
C GLY A 160 45.51 -18.84 -8.43
N GLY A 161 45.97 -18.14 -7.40
CA GLY A 161 47.07 -18.61 -6.55
C GLY A 161 46.76 -19.93 -5.84
N ALA A 162 45.55 -20.08 -5.32
CA ALA A 162 45.09 -21.33 -4.70
C ALA A 162 45.04 -22.49 -5.70
N CYS A 163 44.54 -22.27 -6.92
CA CYS A 163 44.51 -23.29 -7.97
C CYS A 163 45.92 -23.74 -8.39
N VAL A 164 46.86 -22.82 -8.53
CA VAL A 164 48.26 -23.16 -8.86
C VAL A 164 48.91 -23.97 -7.74
N LEU A 165 48.69 -23.59 -6.48
CA LEU A 165 49.19 -24.35 -5.33
C LEU A 165 48.62 -25.77 -5.29
N LEU A 166 47.31 -25.93 -5.47
CA LEU A 166 46.65 -27.24 -5.52
C LEU A 166 47.09 -28.09 -6.72
N SER A 167 47.44 -27.48 -7.84
CA SER A 167 47.89 -28.20 -9.04
C SER A 167 49.36 -28.65 -8.96
N ASN A 168 50.11 -28.17 -7.96
CA ASN A 168 51.51 -28.53 -7.72
C ASN A 168 51.71 -29.28 -6.39
N MET A 169 50.62 -29.70 -5.75
CA MET A 169 50.61 -30.73 -4.70
C MET A 169 50.34 -32.09 -5.32
#